data_AF-A0A367Y2M2-F1
#
_entry.id   AF-A0A367Y2M2-F1
#
_cell.length_a   1.000
_cell.length_b   1.000
_cell.length_c   1.000
_cell.angle_alpha   90.00
_cell.angle_beta   90.00
_cell.angle_gamma   90.00
#
_symmetry.space_group_name_H-M   'P 1'
#
loop_
_entity.id
_entity.type
_entity.pdbx_description
1 polymer ?
#
loop_
_entity_poly.entity_id
_entity_poly.type
_entity_poly.pdbx_seq_one_letter_code
_entity_poly.pdbx_strand_id
1 'polypeptide(L)'
;MESFLTFPARRDVAGLKAALGALEDGDHVTVVLATARYGAIEVSGRVFSSPTGDLWLGGRLIAGPQTKAKDGSASRAPISELRTLVADPAQLHGEIADPLAFAHGDLVSVDIEQVPYGLFTVSGVATEGQDGNVRVGEWAVAGSGALAKRLRGARLVGREHTEPIPARREPLGADE
;
A
#
# COMPACT_ATOMS: atom_id res chain seq x y z
N MET A 1 -6.19 19.94 6.08
CA MET A 1 -5.05 19.34 5.35
C MET A 1 -5.66 18.28 4.46
N GLU A 2 -5.50 18.38 3.14
CA GLU A 2 -5.98 17.33 2.24
C GLU A 2 -5.16 16.06 2.47
N SER A 3 -5.84 14.94 2.65
CA SER A 3 -5.18 13.66 2.90
C SER A 3 -4.63 13.10 1.59
N PHE A 4 -3.37 12.62 1.60
CA PHE A 4 -2.75 11.92 0.47
C PHE A 4 -3.45 10.57 0.15
N LEU A 5 -4.35 10.12 1.04
CA LEU A 5 -5.21 8.95 0.82
C LEU A 5 -6.56 9.29 0.20
N THR A 6 -6.81 10.56 -0.15
CA THR A 6 -8.04 10.99 -0.82
C THR A 6 -8.05 10.51 -2.28
N PHE A 7 -9.14 9.87 -2.70
CA PHE A 7 -9.34 9.46 -4.09
C PHE A 7 -10.79 9.69 -4.54
N PRO A 8 -11.04 9.82 -5.86
CA PRO A 8 -12.39 9.96 -6.39
C PRO A 8 -13.29 8.79 -6.00
N ALA A 9 -14.54 9.09 -5.59
CA ALA A 9 -15.52 8.06 -5.24
C ALA A 9 -15.79 7.09 -6.42
N ARG A 10 -15.76 7.61 -7.66
CA ARG A 10 -15.86 6.80 -8.87
C ARG A 10 -14.47 6.48 -9.41
N ARG A 11 -14.18 5.19 -9.53
CA ARG A 11 -12.95 4.69 -10.12
C ARG A 11 -12.93 4.85 -11.65
N ASP A 12 -11.89 5.51 -12.18
CA ASP A 12 -11.61 5.53 -13.61
C ASP A 12 -10.90 4.24 -14.07
N VAL A 13 -11.70 3.20 -14.33
CA VAL A 13 -11.17 1.90 -14.75
C VAL A 13 -10.48 1.97 -16.12
N ALA A 14 -10.97 2.82 -17.03
CA ALA A 14 -10.40 2.92 -18.37
C ALA A 14 -9.02 3.56 -18.33
N GLY A 15 -8.88 4.68 -17.61
CA GLY A 15 -7.59 5.33 -17.38
C GLY A 15 -6.61 4.40 -16.67
N LEU A 16 -7.03 3.70 -15.61
CA LEU A 16 -6.17 2.75 -14.90
C LEU A 16 -5.69 1.61 -15.81
N LYS A 17 -6.56 1.06 -16.68
CA LYS A 17 -6.16 -0.01 -17.61
C LYS A 17 -5.05 0.43 -18.56
N ALA A 18 -5.18 1.63 -19.11
CA ALA A 18 -4.20 2.21 -20.01
C ALA A 18 -2.89 2.54 -19.27
N ALA A 19 -2.99 3.20 -18.11
CA ALA A 19 -1.83 3.55 -17.30
C ALA A 19 -1.02 2.32 -16.87
N LEU A 20 -1.70 1.29 -16.36
CA LEU A 20 -1.05 0.02 -16.02
C LEU A 20 -0.46 -0.69 -17.25
N GLY A 21 -1.15 -0.62 -18.39
CA GLY A 21 -0.68 -1.20 -19.64
C GLY A 21 0.61 -0.57 -20.17
N ALA A 22 0.92 0.66 -19.77
CA ALA A 22 2.14 1.37 -20.12
C ALA A 22 3.32 1.09 -19.18
N LEU A 23 3.10 0.39 -18.06
CA LEU A 23 4.16 0.11 -17.09
C LEU A 23 5.01 -1.08 -17.50
N GLU A 24 6.31 -0.93 -17.28
CA GLU A 24 7.34 -1.95 -17.43
C GLU A 24 7.90 -2.38 -16.06
N ASP A 25 8.56 -3.54 -16.03
CA ASP A 25 9.22 -4.02 -14.82
C ASP A 25 10.26 -3.00 -14.30
N GLY A 26 10.23 -2.72 -13.00
CA GLY A 26 11.15 -1.77 -12.37
C GLY A 26 10.70 -0.31 -12.37
N ASP A 27 9.63 0.05 -13.09
CA ASP A 27 9.04 1.40 -13.05
C ASP A 27 8.64 1.77 -11.62
N HIS A 28 8.96 3.01 -11.21
CA HIS A 28 8.55 3.51 -9.90
C HIS A 28 7.17 4.13 -10.00
N VAL A 29 6.23 3.62 -9.22
CA VAL A 29 4.87 4.14 -9.16
C VAL A 29 4.43 4.36 -7.72
N THR A 30 3.41 5.19 -7.58
CA THR A 30 2.64 5.35 -6.35
C THR A 30 1.19 5.01 -6.63
N VAL A 31 0.61 4.16 -5.80
CA VAL A 31 -0.79 3.75 -5.91
C VAL A 31 -1.52 3.95 -4.61
N VAL A 32 -2.81 4.25 -4.68
CA VAL A 32 -3.71 4.16 -3.53
C VAL A 32 -4.64 2.97 -3.70
N LEU A 33 -4.72 2.15 -2.65
CA LEU A 33 -5.59 0.98 -2.54
C LEU A 33 -6.63 1.23 -1.45
N ALA A 34 -7.90 1.00 -1.78
CA ALA A 34 -8.97 1.00 -0.79
C ALA A 34 -9.23 -0.45 -0.33
N THR A 35 -8.67 -0.80 0.83
CA THR A 35 -8.76 -2.16 1.39
C THR A 35 -9.90 -2.25 2.39
N ALA A 36 -10.59 -3.38 2.44
CA ALA A 36 -11.67 -3.59 3.40
C ALA A 36 -11.16 -3.67 4.85
N ARG A 37 -9.97 -4.25 5.06
CA ARG A 37 -9.42 -4.53 6.39
C ARG A 37 -8.60 -3.40 6.98
N TYR A 38 -7.91 -2.62 6.15
CA TYR A 38 -6.93 -1.62 6.59
C TYR A 38 -7.29 -0.20 6.18
N GLY A 39 -8.44 0.00 5.53
CA GLY A 39 -8.81 1.28 4.96
C GLY A 39 -7.97 1.62 3.73
N ALA A 40 -7.86 2.91 3.45
CA ALA A 40 -7.03 3.42 2.38
C ALA A 40 -5.54 3.30 2.74
N ILE A 41 -4.74 2.85 1.79
CA ILE A 41 -3.27 2.79 1.89
C ILE A 41 -2.65 3.31 0.62
N GLU A 42 -1.55 4.05 0.76
CA GLU A 42 -0.67 4.43 -0.34
C GLU A 42 0.53 3.49 -0.34
N VAL A 43 0.92 2.99 -1.51
CA VAL A 43 2.13 2.20 -1.70
C VAL A 43 2.96 2.86 -2.79
N SER A 44 4.21 3.19 -2.47
CA SER A 44 5.16 3.76 -3.43
C SER A 44 6.40 2.87 -3.53
N GLY A 45 6.77 2.50 -4.75
CA GLY A 45 7.93 1.63 -4.98
C GLY A 45 8.04 1.21 -6.44
N ARG A 46 8.94 0.26 -6.69
CA ARG A 46 9.12 -0.31 -8.03
C ARG A 46 8.15 -1.43 -8.29
N VAL A 47 7.54 -1.42 -9.47
CA VAL A 47 6.71 -2.54 -9.90
C VAL A 47 7.59 -3.75 -10.22
N PHE A 48 7.06 -4.91 -9.92
CA PHE A 48 7.65 -6.21 -10.26
C PHE A 48 6.69 -6.95 -11.18
N SER A 49 7.16 -7.35 -12.35
CA SER A 49 6.44 -8.23 -13.26
C SER A 49 6.73 -9.68 -12.90
N SER A 50 5.70 -10.44 -12.54
CA SER A 50 5.83 -11.88 -12.33
C SER A 50 6.14 -12.61 -13.66
N PRO A 51 6.60 -13.87 -13.62
CA PRO A 51 6.77 -14.68 -14.83
C PRO A 51 5.47 -14.91 -15.61
N THR A 52 4.30 -14.83 -14.96
CA THR A 52 2.98 -14.89 -15.60
C THR A 52 2.56 -13.55 -16.21
N GLY A 53 3.35 -12.50 -16.00
CA GLY A 53 3.13 -11.15 -16.49
C GLY A 53 2.28 -10.29 -15.57
N ASP A 54 1.89 -10.75 -14.38
CA ASP A 54 1.15 -9.95 -13.40
C ASP A 54 2.01 -8.82 -12.84
N LEU A 55 1.43 -7.66 -12.57
CA LEU A 55 2.14 -6.55 -11.94
C LEU A 55 1.91 -6.54 -10.44
N TRP A 56 3.02 -6.48 -9.70
CA TRP A 56 3.07 -6.44 -8.25
C TRP A 56 3.77 -5.19 -7.76
N LEU A 57 3.39 -4.71 -6.57
CA LEU A 57 4.03 -3.59 -5.90
C LEU A 57 4.07 -3.88 -4.40
N GLY A 58 5.26 -3.86 -3.80
CA GLY A 58 5.44 -4.11 -2.37
C GLY A 58 4.93 -5.48 -1.88
N GLY A 59 4.77 -6.47 -2.77
CA GLY A 59 4.18 -7.75 -2.42
C GLY A 59 2.67 -7.86 -2.55
N ARG A 60 2.02 -6.85 -3.17
CA ARG A 60 0.60 -6.89 -3.50
C ARG A 60 0.39 -6.84 -5.02
N LEU A 61 -0.52 -7.67 -5.51
CA LEU A 61 -0.97 -7.62 -6.90
C LEU A 61 -1.66 -6.27 -7.15
N ILE A 62 -1.26 -5.55 -8.20
CA ILE A 62 -1.92 -4.31 -8.61
C ILE A 62 -2.66 -4.46 -9.95
N ALA A 63 -2.21 -5.38 -10.81
CA ALA A 63 -2.88 -5.69 -12.07
C ALA A 63 -2.53 -7.08 -12.60
N GLY A 64 -3.43 -7.65 -13.41
CA GLY A 64 -3.19 -8.89 -14.13
C GLY A 64 -2.21 -8.76 -15.31
N PRO A 65 -2.08 -9.82 -16.13
CA PRO A 65 -1.15 -9.84 -17.26
C PRO A 65 -1.55 -8.85 -18.36
N GLN A 66 -0.59 -8.54 -19.24
CA GLN A 66 -0.80 -7.60 -20.32
C GLN A 66 -1.70 -8.21 -21.37
N THR A 67 -2.66 -7.42 -21.82
CA THR A 67 -3.56 -7.74 -22.92
C THR A 67 -3.52 -6.62 -23.95
N LYS A 68 -4.14 -6.85 -25.10
CA LYS A 68 -4.37 -5.79 -26.10
C LYS A 68 -5.80 -5.30 -25.98
N ALA A 69 -5.97 -3.99 -25.89
CA ALA A 69 -7.27 -3.35 -26.03
C ALA A 69 -7.75 -3.42 -27.50
N LYS A 70 -8.99 -3.01 -27.75
CA LYS A 70 -9.60 -3.06 -29.09
C LYS A 70 -8.86 -2.19 -30.13
N ASP A 71 -8.22 -1.13 -29.68
CA ASP A 71 -7.38 -0.24 -30.50
C ASP A 71 -5.94 -0.75 -30.68
N GLY A 72 -5.61 -1.92 -30.12
CA GLY A 72 -4.28 -2.52 -30.18
C GLY A 72 -3.30 -2.05 -29.10
N SER A 73 -3.68 -1.08 -28.26
CA SER A 73 -2.84 -0.58 -27.17
C SER A 73 -2.66 -1.63 -26.06
N ALA A 74 -1.54 -1.52 -25.32
CA ALA A 74 -1.29 -2.35 -24.16
C ALA A 74 -2.25 -1.97 -23.03
N SER A 75 -2.85 -2.97 -22.39
CA SER A 75 -3.83 -2.78 -21.33
C SER A 75 -3.72 -3.88 -20.29
N ARG A 76 -3.87 -3.53 -19.01
CA ARG A 76 -3.90 -4.49 -17.90
C ARG A 76 -5.14 -4.28 -17.04
N ALA A 77 -5.74 -5.37 -16.58
CA ALA A 77 -6.90 -5.28 -15.70
C ALA A 77 -6.45 -4.89 -14.27
N PRO A 78 -6.89 -3.74 -13.72
CA PRO A 78 -6.58 -3.37 -12.34
C PRO A 78 -7.31 -4.27 -11.35
N ILE A 79 -6.72 -4.52 -10.18
CA ILE A 79 -7.45 -5.16 -9.07
C ILE A 79 -8.62 -4.27 -8.60
N SER A 80 -9.61 -4.86 -7.93
CA SER A 80 -10.81 -4.15 -7.47
C SER A 80 -10.52 -3.03 -6.46
N GLU A 81 -9.44 -3.13 -5.71
CA GLU A 81 -9.08 -2.17 -4.65
C GLU A 81 -8.25 -0.99 -5.15
N LEU A 82 -7.61 -1.10 -6.32
CA LEU A 82 -6.83 -0.01 -6.90
C LEU A 82 -7.73 1.20 -7.18
N ARG A 83 -7.33 2.39 -6.70
CA ARG A 83 -8.08 3.64 -6.85
C ARG A 83 -7.33 4.64 -7.71
N THR A 84 -6.04 4.81 -7.45
CA THR A 84 -5.17 5.74 -8.18
C THR A 84 -3.86 5.08 -8.55
N LEU A 85 -3.23 5.58 -9.60
CA LEU A 85 -1.88 5.23 -10.00
C LEU A 85 -1.22 6.49 -10.54
N VAL A 86 -0.04 6.80 -10.03
CA VAL A 86 0.82 7.89 -10.48
C VAL A 86 2.18 7.29 -10.80
N ALA A 87 2.70 7.58 -11.99
CA ALA A 87 4.00 7.10 -12.45
C ALA A 87 5.15 7.98 -11.90
N ASP A 88 5.17 8.16 -10.59
CA ASP A 88 6.21 8.89 -9.86
C ASP A 88 6.33 8.36 -8.42
N PRO A 89 7.52 8.47 -7.80
CA PRO A 89 7.68 8.25 -6.37
C PRO A 89 6.82 9.21 -5.54
N ALA A 90 6.23 8.70 -4.46
CA ALA A 90 5.51 9.53 -3.52
C ALA A 90 6.50 10.45 -2.79
N GLN A 91 6.03 11.64 -2.42
CA GLN A 91 6.73 12.41 -1.41
C GLN A 91 6.66 11.67 -0.07
N LEU A 92 7.75 11.71 0.69
CA LEU A 92 7.75 11.13 2.04
C LEU A 92 6.85 11.96 2.94
N HIS A 93 5.92 11.29 3.62
CA HIS A 93 5.00 11.95 4.54
C HIS A 93 5.51 11.88 5.98
N GLY A 94 5.25 12.93 6.75
CA GLY A 94 5.48 12.97 8.19
C GLY A 94 6.93 13.13 8.64
N GLU A 95 7.12 13.07 9.95
CA GLU A 95 8.42 13.21 10.63
C GLU A 95 8.97 11.85 11.05
N ILE A 96 10.29 11.68 11.04
CA ILE A 96 10.95 10.44 11.50
C ILE A 96 10.51 10.15 12.94
N ALA A 97 10.07 8.91 13.19
CA ALA A 97 9.53 8.50 14.48
C ALA A 97 9.99 7.09 14.86
N ASP A 98 9.90 6.77 16.15
CA ASP A 98 10.10 5.42 16.66
C ASP A 98 8.87 4.55 16.34
N PRO A 99 8.98 3.49 15.52
CA PRO A 99 7.85 2.63 15.18
C PRO A 99 7.27 1.87 16.38
N LEU A 100 8.02 1.71 17.49
CA LEU A 100 7.48 1.11 18.73
C LEU A 100 6.53 2.06 19.48
N ALA A 101 6.54 3.36 19.15
CA ALA A 101 5.67 4.37 19.75
C ALA A 101 4.38 4.62 18.95
N PHE A 102 4.17 3.88 17.87
CA PHE A 102 2.93 3.96 17.08
C PHE A 102 1.76 3.36 17.84
N ALA A 103 0.69 4.13 17.94
CA ALA A 103 -0.58 3.70 18.49
C ALA A 103 -1.53 3.25 17.38
N HIS A 104 -2.50 2.40 17.74
CA HIS A 104 -3.61 2.12 16.86
C HIS A 104 -4.36 3.41 16.49
N GLY A 105 -4.49 3.66 15.19
CA GLY A 105 -5.14 4.86 14.68
C GLY A 105 -4.19 6.00 14.35
N ASP A 106 -2.88 5.87 14.56
CA ASP A 106 -1.93 6.87 14.04
C ASP A 106 -1.86 6.78 12.51
N LEU A 107 -1.81 7.91 11.79
CA LEU A 107 -1.46 7.94 10.37
C LEU A 107 0.06 7.98 10.24
N VAL A 108 0.61 7.01 9.52
CA VAL A 108 2.06 6.77 9.47
C VAL A 108 2.51 6.41 8.06
N SER A 109 3.82 6.52 7.83
CA SER A 109 4.51 6.00 6.65
C SER A 109 5.67 5.12 7.08
N VAL A 110 5.81 3.95 6.47
CA VAL A 110 6.86 2.98 6.79
C VAL A 110 7.60 2.54 5.54
N ASP A 111 8.92 2.44 5.65
CA ASP A 111 9.80 1.96 4.59
C ASP A 111 10.11 0.48 4.85
N ILE A 112 9.86 -0.36 3.86
CA ILE A 112 9.98 -1.82 3.95
C ILE A 112 10.86 -2.32 2.82
N GLU A 113 11.79 -3.22 3.14
CA GLU A 113 12.62 -3.89 2.16
C GLU A 113 12.28 -5.39 2.10
N GLN A 114 11.88 -5.85 0.92
CA GLN A 114 11.48 -7.24 0.72
C GLN A 114 11.84 -7.72 -0.69
N VAL A 115 12.50 -8.88 -0.78
CA VAL A 115 12.73 -9.56 -2.06
C VAL A 115 11.41 -10.20 -2.58
N PRO A 116 11.08 -10.10 -3.88
CA PRO A 116 11.83 -9.43 -4.97
C PRO A 116 11.52 -7.93 -5.16
N TYR A 117 10.64 -7.34 -4.35
CA TYR A 117 10.08 -6.00 -4.53
C TYR A 117 11.03 -4.82 -4.19
N GLY A 118 12.18 -5.11 -3.57
CA GLY A 118 13.14 -4.09 -3.15
C GLY A 118 12.61 -3.25 -1.98
N LEU A 119 13.03 -1.98 -1.93
CA LEU A 119 12.57 -0.98 -0.97
C LEU A 119 11.30 -0.29 -1.50
N PHE A 120 10.28 -0.20 -0.65
CA PHE A 120 9.04 0.53 -0.94
C PHE A 120 8.51 1.18 0.35
N THR A 121 7.73 2.23 0.18
CA THR A 121 7.08 2.96 1.26
C THR A 121 5.59 2.61 1.27
N VAL A 122 5.04 2.36 2.45
CA VAL A 122 3.60 2.18 2.67
C VAL A 122 3.13 3.23 3.65
N SER A 123 2.09 3.96 3.28
CA SER A 123 1.48 4.99 4.11
C SER A 123 0.01 4.64 4.36
N GLY A 124 -0.45 4.83 5.60
CA GLY A 124 -1.79 4.42 6.00
C GLY A 124 -2.00 4.47 7.51
N VAL A 125 -3.20 4.11 7.95
CA VAL A 125 -3.51 4.03 9.37
C VAL A 125 -2.78 2.83 10.00
N ALA A 126 -2.05 3.09 11.08
CA ALA A 126 -1.43 2.07 11.91
C ALA A 126 -2.54 1.28 12.62
N THR A 127 -2.60 0.00 12.32
CA THR A 127 -3.63 -0.90 12.84
C THR A 127 -2.99 -1.91 13.80
N GLU A 128 -3.57 -2.06 14.98
CA GLU A 128 -3.10 -2.99 16.01
C GLU A 128 -4.04 -4.19 16.09
N GLY A 129 -3.48 -5.39 16.29
CA GLY A 129 -4.26 -6.58 16.61
C GLY A 129 -4.44 -6.73 18.11
N GLN A 130 -5.37 -7.58 18.54
CA GLN A 130 -5.49 -7.95 19.96
C GLN A 130 -4.22 -8.64 20.51
N ASP A 131 -3.38 -9.16 19.62
CA ASP A 131 -2.06 -9.71 19.89
C ASP A 131 -0.95 -8.64 20.07
N GLY A 132 -1.30 -7.35 20.02
CA GLY A 132 -0.37 -6.22 20.14
C GLY A 132 0.52 -6.00 18.91
N ASN A 133 0.31 -6.75 17.82
CA ASN A 133 1.06 -6.56 16.59
C ASN A 133 0.57 -5.31 15.86
N VAL A 134 1.48 -4.42 15.44
CA VAL A 134 1.19 -3.22 14.67
C VAL A 134 1.50 -3.44 13.19
N ARG A 135 0.59 -3.00 12.32
CA ARG A 135 0.72 -3.08 10.86
C ARG A 135 0.30 -1.77 10.20
N VAL A 136 0.82 -1.51 9.01
CA VAL A 136 0.30 -0.49 8.08
C VAL A 136 -0.08 -1.25 6.82
N GLY A 137 -1.35 -1.23 6.43
CA GLY A 137 -1.86 -2.20 5.47
C GLY A 137 -1.57 -3.64 5.93
N GLU A 138 -1.07 -4.48 5.03
CA GLU A 138 -0.73 -5.88 5.33
C GLU A 138 0.65 -6.06 5.98
N TRP A 139 1.47 -5.02 5.98
CA TRP A 139 2.88 -5.13 6.35
C TRP A 139 3.09 -4.95 7.84
N ALA A 140 3.88 -5.85 8.44
CA ALA A 140 4.25 -5.80 9.84
C ALA A 140 5.23 -4.65 10.12
N VAL A 141 4.97 -3.91 11.20
CA VAL A 141 5.83 -2.82 11.68
C VAL A 141 6.49 -3.22 13.00
N ALA A 142 5.69 -3.64 13.98
CA ALA A 142 6.16 -4.05 15.29
C ALA A 142 5.28 -5.16 15.87
N GLY A 143 5.82 -5.92 16.80
CA GLY A 143 5.11 -7.01 17.48
C GLY A 143 5.89 -7.52 18.68
N SER A 144 5.20 -7.82 19.79
CA SER A 144 5.81 -8.32 21.03
C SER A 144 7.01 -7.48 21.52
N GLY A 145 6.94 -6.14 21.37
CA GLY A 145 8.00 -5.21 21.76
C GLY A 145 9.23 -5.17 20.82
N ALA A 146 9.16 -5.81 19.65
CA ALA A 146 10.24 -5.83 18.68
C ALA A 146 9.78 -5.29 17.31
N LEU A 147 10.73 -4.71 16.55
CA LEU A 147 10.48 -4.27 15.18
C LEU A 147 10.41 -5.47 14.23
N ALA A 148 9.57 -5.33 13.19
CA ALA A 148 9.51 -6.30 12.11
C ALA A 148 10.83 -6.32 11.33
N LYS A 149 11.31 -7.52 10.98
CA LYS A 149 12.62 -7.74 10.33
C LYS A 149 12.84 -6.97 9.01
N ARG A 150 11.75 -6.67 8.30
CA ARG A 150 11.78 -6.00 6.98
C ARG A 150 11.64 -4.48 7.06
N LEU A 151 11.37 -3.93 8.25
CA LEU A 151 11.24 -2.51 8.45
C LEU A 151 12.61 -1.82 8.32
N ARG A 152 12.64 -0.65 7.67
CA ARG A 152 13.85 0.15 7.44
C ARG A 152 13.73 1.58 7.92
N GLY A 153 12.52 2.12 7.93
CA GLY A 153 12.24 3.48 8.36
C GLY A 153 10.77 3.64 8.73
N ALA A 154 10.47 4.64 9.55
CA ALA A 154 9.12 4.97 9.93
C ALA A 154 8.98 6.47 10.18
N ARG A 155 7.81 6.99 9.83
CA ARG A 155 7.43 8.39 10.00
C ARG A 155 6.03 8.47 10.58
N LEU A 156 5.84 9.39 11.53
CA LEU A 156 4.53 9.76 12.02
C LEU A 156 4.01 10.91 11.16
N VAL A 157 2.88 10.71 10.50
CA VAL A 157 2.22 11.76 9.71
C VAL A 157 1.28 12.57 10.60
N GLY A 158 0.52 11.89 11.47
CA GLY A 158 -0.36 12.57 12.41
C GLY A 158 -1.10 11.60 13.31
N ARG A 159 -1.37 12.04 14.55
CA ARG A 159 -2.22 11.33 15.52
C ARG A 159 -3.69 11.71 15.40
N GLU A 160 -3.94 12.91 14.90
CA GLU A 160 -5.27 13.44 14.61
C GLU A 160 -5.42 13.57 13.09
N HIS A 161 -6.38 12.86 12.52
CA HIS A 161 -6.66 12.87 11.08
C HIS A 161 -8.11 12.50 10.80
N THR A 162 -8.54 12.70 9.56
CA THR A 162 -9.91 12.39 9.12
C THR A 162 -10.06 11.00 8.50
N GLU A 163 -8.96 10.26 8.31
CA GLU A 163 -9.03 8.91 7.77
C GLU A 163 -9.81 7.97 8.69
N PRO A 164 -10.71 7.14 8.15
CA PRO A 164 -11.39 6.13 8.95
C PRO A 164 -10.39 5.19 9.62
N ILE A 165 -10.52 5.02 10.94
CA ILE A 165 -9.70 4.09 11.71
C ILE A 165 -10.34 2.71 11.63
N PRO A 166 -9.69 1.71 11.00
CA PRO A 166 -10.22 0.35 10.95
C PRO A 166 -10.32 -0.25 12.35
N ALA A 167 -11.26 -1.19 12.56
CA ALA A 167 -11.35 -1.91 13.82
C ALA A 167 -10.04 -2.67 14.12
N ARG A 168 -9.75 -2.85 15.41
CA ARG A 168 -8.65 -3.71 15.87
C ARG A 168 -8.84 -5.11 15.32
N ARG A 169 -7.73 -5.74 14.89
CA ARG A 169 -7.80 -7.08 14.31
C ARG A 169 -8.01 -8.13 15.40
N GLU A 170 -8.86 -9.11 15.11
CA GLU A 170 -8.99 -10.32 15.93
C GLU A 170 -7.66 -11.07 16.06
N PRO A 171 -7.47 -11.86 17.14
CA PRO A 171 -6.31 -12.71 17.31
C PRO A 171 -6.19 -13.72 16.16
N LEU A 172 -4.96 -14.10 15.82
CA LEU A 172 -4.73 -15.24 14.94
C LEU A 172 -5.29 -16.52 15.62
N GLY A 173 -6.31 -17.13 15.03
CA GLY A 173 -6.96 -18.36 15.54
C GLY A 173 -8.39 -18.22 16.07
N ALA A 174 -9.04 -17.07 15.90
CA ALA A 174 -10.46 -16.90 16.28
C ALA A 174 -11.46 -17.50 15.26
N ASP A 175 -10.98 -17.88 14.07
CA ASP A 175 -11.74 -18.60 13.05
C ASP A 175 -11.21 -20.06 12.94
N GLU A 176 -11.60 -20.91 13.89
CA GLU A 176 -11.66 -22.38 13.73
C GLU A 176 -13.02 -22.89 14.20
#